data_AF-A0A2D8M1W2-F1
#
_entry.id   AF-A0A2D8M1W2-F1
#
_cell.length_a   1.000
_cell.length_b   1.000
_cell.length_c   1.000
_cell.angle_alpha   90.00
_cell.angle_beta   90.00
_cell.angle_gamma   90.00
#
_symmetry.space_group_name_H-M   'P 1'
#
loop_
_entity.id
_entity.type
_entity.pdbx_description
1 polymer ?
#
loop_
_entity_poly.entity_id
_entity_poly.type
_entity_poly.pdbx_seq_one_letter_code
_entity_poly.pdbx_strand_id
1 'polypeptide(L)'
;MQQTQTITWDEIEIANARAAEFLAAEIAETEDEAFSMAISDYEVIEWEFEDFKEQLKTILDDISPEGFFYVEGRNMGWRRLSGHAEIKADSAESYIEKAFPKTSEWTFRGVYTPSKKSLDYTLYHHDAPTGEFYTVIANSA
;
A
#
# COMPACT_ATOMS: atom_id res chain seq x y z
N MET A 1 -19.50 16.64 1.56
CA MET A 1 -18.33 16.26 0.74
C MET A 1 -17.70 15.07 1.44
N GLN A 2 -17.53 13.93 0.75
CA GLN A 2 -16.78 12.82 1.33
C GLN A 2 -15.32 13.27 1.53
N GLN A 3 -14.76 12.97 2.70
CA GLN A 3 -13.39 13.31 3.03
C GLN A 3 -12.43 12.40 2.27
N THR A 4 -11.26 12.95 1.94
CA THR A 4 -10.11 12.18 1.47
C THR A 4 -9.76 11.10 2.48
N GLN A 5 -9.44 9.91 1.98
CA GLN A 5 -9.08 8.74 2.79
C GLN A 5 -7.60 8.43 2.59
N THR A 6 -6.87 8.17 3.67
CA THR A 6 -5.48 7.70 3.62
C THR A 6 -5.46 6.20 3.78
N ILE A 7 -4.59 5.54 3.02
CA ILE A 7 -4.34 4.10 3.09
C ILE A 7 -2.83 3.87 3.08
N THR A 8 -2.33 3.04 3.99
CA THR A 8 -0.89 2.81 4.19
C THR A 8 -0.62 1.33 4.34
N TRP A 9 0.50 0.87 3.78
CA TRP A 9 1.14 -0.41 4.12
C TRP A 9 2.60 -0.12 4.44
N ASP A 10 3.00 -0.32 5.70
CA ASP A 10 4.34 -0.09 6.19
C ASP A 10 4.63 -1.06 7.34
N GLU A 11 5.28 -2.18 7.03
CA GLU A 11 5.60 -3.24 8.00
C GLU A 11 6.37 -2.71 9.21
N ILE A 12 7.20 -1.68 9.03
CA ILE A 12 7.97 -1.08 10.12
C ILE A 12 7.07 -0.22 11.01
N GLU A 13 6.14 0.56 10.46
CA GLU A 13 5.15 1.28 11.27
C GLU A 13 4.25 0.31 12.04
N ILE A 14 3.83 -0.79 11.40
CA ILE A 14 3.03 -1.86 12.05
C ILE A 14 3.82 -2.52 13.19
N ALA A 15 5.06 -2.93 12.93
CA ALA A 15 5.91 -3.55 13.95
C ALA A 15 6.21 -2.60 15.12
N ASN A 16 6.40 -1.30 14.86
CA ASN A 16 6.58 -0.31 15.92
C ASN A 16 5.31 -0.13 16.77
N ALA A 17 4.13 -0.10 16.15
CA ALA A 17 2.86 -0.03 16.87
C ALA A 17 2.68 -1.26 17.77
N ARG A 18 2.95 -2.46 17.23
CA ARG A 18 2.87 -3.72 17.97
C ARG A 18 3.91 -3.81 19.10
N ALA A 19 5.13 -3.34 18.87
CA ALA A 19 6.17 -3.28 19.90
C ALA A 19 5.76 -2.38 21.07
N ALA A 20 5.11 -1.23 20.78
CA ALA A 20 4.58 -0.35 21.82
C ALA A 20 3.52 -1.03 22.69
N GLU A 21 2.68 -1.89 22.13
CA GLU A 21 1.73 -2.70 22.87
C GLU A 21 2.42 -3.72 23.80
N PHE A 22 3.48 -4.39 23.32
CA PHE A 22 4.24 -5.33 24.15
C PHE A 22 4.91 -4.65 25.35
N LEU A 23 5.46 -3.45 25.16
CA LEU A 23 6.01 -2.65 26.26
C LEU A 23 4.93 -2.21 27.25
N ALA A 24 3.80 -1.72 26.75
CA ALA A 24 2.69 -1.28 27.60
C ALA A 24 2.05 -2.43 28.39
N ALA A 25 2.09 -3.65 27.86
CA ALA A 25 1.61 -4.86 28.50
C ALA A 25 2.66 -5.55 29.41
N GLU A 26 3.87 -4.97 29.55
CA GLU A 26 5.00 -5.56 30.28
C GLU A 26 5.38 -6.97 29.77
N ILE A 27 5.15 -7.24 28.47
CA ILE A 27 5.52 -8.49 27.80
C ILE A 27 7.00 -8.50 27.42
N ALA A 28 7.53 -7.35 27.02
CA ALA A 28 8.95 -7.13 26.71
C ALA A 28 9.55 -6.11 27.68
N GLU A 29 10.83 -6.29 28.04
CA GLU A 29 11.52 -5.41 28.99
C GLU A 29 12.21 -4.22 28.30
N THR A 30 12.53 -4.35 27.01
CA THR A 30 13.27 -3.34 26.24
C THR A 30 12.65 -3.07 24.87
N GLU A 31 12.91 -1.89 24.29
CA GLU A 31 12.43 -1.52 22.95
C GLU A 31 12.94 -2.48 21.87
N ASP A 32 14.22 -2.87 21.93
CA ASP A 32 14.84 -3.79 20.97
C ASP A 32 14.20 -5.19 21.02
N GLU A 33 13.90 -5.68 22.23
CA GLU A 33 13.19 -6.95 22.42
C GLU A 33 11.77 -6.85 21.87
N ALA A 34 11.04 -5.79 22.23
CA ALA A 34 9.66 -5.57 21.78
C ALA A 34 9.58 -5.50 20.25
N PHE A 35 10.49 -4.78 19.61
CA PHE A 35 10.56 -4.69 18.15
C PHE A 35 10.91 -6.04 17.51
N SER A 36 11.87 -6.77 18.08
CA SER A 36 12.26 -8.10 17.60
C SER A 36 11.10 -9.10 17.68
N MET A 37 10.31 -9.04 18.74
CA MET A 37 9.09 -9.83 18.89
C MET A 37 8.04 -9.42 17.86
N ALA A 38 7.80 -8.12 17.69
CA ALA A 38 6.79 -7.59 16.79
C ALA A 38 7.07 -7.91 15.31
N ILE A 39 8.31 -7.73 14.84
CA ILE A 39 8.68 -8.03 13.45
C ILE A 39 8.65 -9.54 13.15
N SER A 40 8.72 -10.37 14.19
CA SER A 40 8.60 -11.84 14.07
C SER A 40 7.16 -12.33 14.20
N ASP A 41 6.20 -11.45 14.50
CA ASP A 41 4.77 -11.77 14.64
C ASP A 41 4.11 -11.84 13.26
N TYR A 42 4.40 -12.92 12.53
CA TYR A 42 3.90 -13.14 11.17
C TYR A 42 2.36 -13.08 11.09
N GLU A 43 1.65 -13.56 12.11
CA GLU A 43 0.19 -13.57 12.12
C GLU A 43 -0.37 -12.14 12.10
N VAL A 44 0.21 -11.23 12.88
CA VAL A 44 -0.18 -9.81 12.86
C VAL A 44 0.11 -9.17 11.51
N ILE A 45 1.31 -9.39 10.95
CA ILE A 45 1.67 -8.83 9.65
C ILE A 45 0.74 -9.35 8.54
N GLU A 46 0.39 -10.64 8.56
CA GLU A 46 -0.54 -11.23 7.60
C GLU A 46 -1.95 -10.63 7.73
N TRP A 47 -2.46 -10.46 8.95
CA TRP A 47 -3.77 -9.85 9.17
C TRP A 47 -3.82 -8.38 8.73
N GLU A 48 -2.81 -7.58 9.07
CA GLU A 48 -2.71 -6.19 8.62
C GLU A 48 -2.61 -6.09 7.09
N PHE A 49 -1.97 -7.06 6.44
CA PHE A 49 -1.89 -7.10 4.97
C PHE A 49 -3.25 -7.42 4.34
N GLU A 50 -4.00 -8.37 4.90
CA GLU A 50 -5.37 -8.65 4.46
C GLU A 50 -6.26 -7.42 4.62
N ASP A 51 -6.21 -6.72 5.77
CA ASP A 51 -6.95 -5.48 6.00
C ASP A 51 -6.57 -4.37 5.00
N PHE A 52 -5.27 -4.22 4.69
CA PHE A 52 -4.80 -3.32 3.65
C PHE A 52 -5.40 -3.66 2.27
N LYS A 53 -5.40 -4.94 1.90
CA LYS A 53 -5.97 -5.40 0.62
C LYS A 53 -7.47 -5.17 0.54
N GLU A 54 -8.22 -5.40 1.62
CA GLU A 54 -9.66 -5.12 1.67
C GLU A 54 -9.96 -3.63 1.49
N GLN A 55 -9.19 -2.77 2.15
CA GLN A 55 -9.30 -1.31 1.98
C GLN A 55 -8.95 -0.88 0.56
N LEU A 56 -7.85 -1.39 0.00
CA LEU A 56 -7.45 -1.10 -1.37
C LEU A 56 -8.51 -1.57 -2.36
N LYS A 57 -9.08 -2.77 -2.17
CA LYS A 57 -10.17 -3.31 -3.00
C LYS A 57 -11.39 -2.41 -2.96
N THR A 58 -11.79 -1.96 -1.78
CA THR A 58 -12.93 -1.04 -1.62
C THR A 58 -12.71 0.27 -2.39
N ILE A 59 -11.50 0.82 -2.33
CA ILE A 59 -11.12 2.02 -3.09
C ILE A 59 -11.16 1.76 -4.60
N LEU A 60 -10.58 0.65 -5.05
CA LEU A 60 -10.54 0.26 -6.47
C LEU A 60 -11.96 0.06 -7.03
N ASP A 61 -12.87 -0.56 -6.27
CA ASP A 61 -14.27 -0.74 -6.66
C ASP A 61 -15.01 0.59 -6.78
N ASP A 62 -14.74 1.55 -5.89
CA ASP A 62 -15.37 2.88 -5.98
C ASP A 62 -14.82 3.67 -7.18
N ILE A 63 -13.54 3.50 -7.52
CA ILE A 63 -12.94 4.08 -8.73
C ILE A 63 -13.57 3.49 -9.99
N SER A 64 -13.52 2.17 -10.14
CA SER A 64 -13.96 1.45 -11.34
C SER A 64 -14.56 0.09 -10.94
N PRO A 65 -15.90 0.00 -10.76
CA PRO A 65 -16.58 -1.24 -10.38
C PRO A 65 -16.35 -2.40 -11.35
N GLU A 66 -16.11 -2.09 -12.63
CA GLU A 66 -15.84 -3.05 -13.70
C GLU A 66 -14.38 -3.53 -13.73
N GLY A 67 -13.52 -2.94 -12.90
CA GLY A 67 -12.13 -3.34 -12.73
C GLY A 67 -11.18 -2.86 -13.82
N PHE A 68 -11.52 -1.81 -14.56
CA PHE A 68 -10.65 -1.22 -15.59
C PHE A 68 -10.04 0.10 -15.11
N PHE A 69 -8.71 0.13 -15.04
CA PHE A 69 -7.95 1.23 -14.47
C PHE A 69 -6.96 1.80 -15.49
N TYR A 70 -6.83 3.12 -15.50
CA TYR A 70 -5.70 3.81 -16.10
C TYR A 70 -4.74 4.18 -14.97
N VAL A 71 -3.51 3.70 -15.07
CA VAL A 71 -2.48 3.90 -14.05
C VAL A 71 -1.33 4.68 -14.67
N GLU A 72 -1.13 5.91 -14.23
CA GLU A 72 0.04 6.71 -14.57
C GLU A 72 1.13 6.49 -13.50
N GLY A 73 2.33 6.13 -13.91
CA GLY A 73 3.50 5.96 -13.05
C GLY A 73 4.60 6.97 -13.40
N ARG A 74 5.25 7.53 -12.38
CA ARG A 74 6.32 8.52 -12.50
C ARG A 74 7.46 8.19 -11.55
N ASN A 75 8.68 8.57 -11.93
CA ASN A 75 9.90 8.29 -11.17
C ASN A 75 10.16 6.79 -10.92
N MET A 76 9.82 5.95 -11.89
CA MET A 76 9.88 4.49 -11.73
C MET A 76 11.31 3.94 -11.89
N GLY A 77 11.72 3.13 -10.92
CA GLY A 77 13.00 2.44 -10.79
C GLY A 77 14.22 3.36 -10.84
N TRP A 78 15.40 2.75 -10.91
CA TRP A 78 16.67 3.46 -10.94
C TRP A 78 16.84 4.41 -12.15
N ARG A 79 16.10 4.16 -13.25
CA ARG A 79 16.11 4.98 -14.47
C ARG A 79 15.14 6.17 -14.42
N ARG A 80 14.32 6.28 -13.36
CA ARG A 80 13.31 7.33 -13.18
C ARG A 80 12.36 7.46 -14.37
N LEU A 81 11.91 6.33 -14.90
CA LEU A 81 11.01 6.31 -16.04
C LEU A 81 9.62 6.84 -15.65
N SER A 82 8.84 7.23 -16.64
CA SER A 82 7.44 7.60 -16.46
C SER A 82 6.64 7.03 -17.64
N GLY A 83 5.39 6.68 -17.38
CA GLY A 83 4.54 6.04 -18.38
C GLY A 83 3.17 5.76 -17.81
N HIS A 84 2.39 5.00 -18.55
CA HIS A 84 1.07 4.56 -18.10
C HIS A 84 0.81 3.13 -18.54
N ALA A 85 -0.12 2.49 -17.84
CA ALA A 85 -0.65 1.18 -18.17
C ALA A 85 -2.17 1.17 -18.01
N GLU A 86 -2.83 0.41 -18.88
CA GLU A 86 -4.24 0.04 -18.70
C GLU A 86 -4.29 -1.32 -18.01
N ILE A 87 -4.89 -1.37 -16.83
CA ILE A 87 -4.91 -2.56 -15.98
C ILE A 87 -6.35 -3.02 -15.82
N LYS A 88 -6.60 -4.30 -16.12
CA LYS A 88 -7.81 -4.98 -15.70
C LYS A 88 -7.54 -5.78 -14.45
N ALA A 89 -8.21 -5.49 -13.34
CA ALA A 89 -8.08 -6.22 -12.08
C ALA A 89 -9.44 -6.28 -11.36
N ASP A 90 -9.76 -7.45 -10.80
CA ASP A 90 -11.01 -7.73 -10.07
C ASP A 90 -10.76 -7.98 -8.57
N SER A 91 -9.51 -7.90 -8.12
CA SER A 91 -9.07 -7.99 -6.72
C SER A 91 -7.89 -7.06 -6.46
N ALA A 92 -7.62 -6.78 -5.18
CA ALA A 92 -6.44 -6.00 -4.78
C ALA A 92 -5.14 -6.73 -5.14
N GLU A 93 -5.08 -8.04 -4.97
CA GLU A 93 -3.93 -8.88 -5.33
C GLU A 93 -3.65 -8.80 -6.82
N SER A 94 -4.67 -8.95 -7.67
CA SER A 94 -4.48 -8.86 -9.13
C SER A 94 -4.04 -7.46 -9.57
N TYR A 95 -4.50 -6.42 -8.87
CA TYR A 95 -4.04 -5.06 -9.10
C TYR A 95 -2.57 -4.89 -8.70
N ILE A 96 -2.20 -5.28 -7.47
CA ILE A 96 -0.82 -5.26 -6.96
C ILE A 96 0.10 -6.00 -7.91
N GLU A 97 -0.27 -7.23 -8.31
CA GLU A 97 0.53 -8.03 -9.24
C GLU A 97 0.83 -7.29 -10.55
N LYS A 98 -0.11 -6.49 -11.06
CA LYS A 98 0.03 -5.80 -12.36
C LYS A 98 0.67 -4.43 -12.25
N ALA A 99 0.41 -3.70 -11.17
CA ALA A 99 0.83 -2.31 -11.02
C ALA A 99 2.15 -2.13 -10.25
N PHE A 100 2.48 -3.06 -9.34
CA PHE A 100 3.59 -2.89 -8.39
C PHE A 100 4.87 -3.55 -8.92
N PRO A 101 6.05 -3.14 -8.43
CA PRO A 101 7.31 -3.82 -8.73
C PRO A 101 7.27 -5.29 -8.30
N LYS A 102 8.01 -6.16 -9.02
CA LYS A 102 8.10 -7.61 -8.75
C LYS A 102 9.04 -7.92 -7.58
N THR A 103 8.76 -7.34 -6.42
CA THR A 103 9.43 -7.60 -5.14
C THR A 103 8.40 -7.65 -4.03
N SER A 104 8.70 -8.38 -2.95
CA SER A 104 7.89 -8.37 -1.73
C SER A 104 8.22 -7.19 -0.82
N GLU A 105 9.35 -6.51 -1.05
CA GLU A 105 9.84 -5.44 -0.20
C GLU A 105 9.37 -4.08 -0.73
N TRP A 106 8.23 -3.61 -0.24
CA TRP A 106 7.75 -2.27 -0.56
C TRP A 106 6.90 -1.66 0.57
N THR A 107 6.90 -0.33 0.62
CA THR A 107 6.03 0.48 1.47
C THR A 107 5.09 1.26 0.58
N PHE A 108 3.80 1.29 0.92
CA PHE A 108 2.76 2.01 0.20
C PHE A 108 2.19 3.13 1.05
N ARG A 109 2.08 4.34 0.48
CA ARG A 109 1.36 5.47 1.09
C ARG A 109 0.42 6.08 0.07
N GLY A 110 -0.88 5.97 0.29
CA GLY A 110 -1.92 6.36 -0.65
C GLY A 110 -2.92 7.35 -0.09
N VAL A 111 -3.49 8.14 -1.00
CA VAL A 111 -4.49 9.17 -0.75
C VAL A 111 -5.62 8.98 -1.75
N TYR A 112 -6.74 8.45 -1.29
CA TYR A 112 -7.95 8.32 -2.08
C TYR A 112 -8.81 9.57 -1.99
N THR A 113 -9.21 10.12 -3.13
CA THR A 113 -10.10 11.29 -3.23
C THR A 113 -11.45 10.87 -3.84
N PRO A 114 -12.48 10.57 -3.02
CA PRO A 114 -13.76 10.05 -3.51
C PRO A 114 -14.46 10.97 -4.53
N SER A 115 -14.39 12.29 -4.32
CA SER A 115 -15.00 13.25 -5.24
C SER A 115 -14.38 13.24 -6.64
N LYS A 116 -13.16 12.73 -6.79
CA LYS A 116 -12.46 12.61 -8.07
C LYS A 116 -12.42 11.18 -8.58
N LYS A 117 -12.82 10.20 -7.77
CA LYS A 117 -12.60 8.77 -8.03
C LYS A 117 -11.15 8.50 -8.44
N SER A 118 -10.22 9.04 -7.67
CA SER A 118 -8.78 8.93 -7.95
C SER A 118 -8.01 8.51 -6.70
N LEU A 119 -7.07 7.59 -6.88
CA LEU A 119 -6.10 7.20 -5.86
C LEU A 119 -4.71 7.65 -6.31
N ASP A 120 -4.08 8.52 -5.54
CA ASP A 120 -2.69 8.88 -5.70
C ASP A 120 -1.87 8.13 -4.65
N TYR A 121 -0.81 7.43 -5.04
CA TYR A 121 0.03 6.71 -4.08
C TYR A 121 1.51 6.77 -4.41
N THR A 122 2.32 6.55 -3.38
CA THR A 122 3.77 6.40 -3.50
C THR A 122 4.17 4.99 -3.08
N LEU A 123 4.99 4.33 -3.90
CA LEU A 123 5.63 3.07 -3.56
C LEU A 123 7.12 3.29 -3.32
N TYR A 124 7.60 2.87 -2.16
CA TYR A 124 9.03 2.85 -1.83
C TYR A 124 9.52 1.42 -1.87
N HIS A 125 10.67 1.18 -2.49
CA HIS A 125 11.35 -0.11 -2.51
C HIS A 125 12.85 0.13 -2.77
N HIS A 126 13.69 -0.90 -2.66
CA HIS A 126 15.15 -0.75 -2.72
C HIS A 126 15.68 -0.09 -4.02
N ASP A 127 14.97 -0.23 -5.14
CA ASP A 127 15.31 0.40 -6.42
C ASP A 127 14.75 1.83 -6.57
N ALA A 128 13.84 2.25 -5.69
CA ALA A 128 13.24 3.59 -5.66
C ALA A 128 13.08 4.11 -4.21
N PRO A 129 14.19 4.36 -3.49
CA PRO A 129 14.15 4.79 -2.08
C PRO A 129 13.51 6.18 -1.90
N THR A 130 13.42 6.99 -2.96
CA THR A 130 12.72 8.29 -2.96
C THR A 130 11.25 8.19 -3.38
N GLY A 131 10.77 6.98 -3.65
CA GLY A 131 9.41 6.70 -4.07
C GLY A 131 9.20 6.74 -5.59
N GLU A 132 8.39 5.81 -6.07
CA GLU A 132 7.69 5.85 -7.35
C GLU A 132 6.29 6.44 -7.13
N PHE A 133 5.83 7.33 -8.00
CA PHE A 133 4.56 8.04 -7.82
C PHE A 133 3.52 7.53 -8.82
N TYR A 134 2.33 7.23 -8.33
CA TYR A 134 1.26 6.67 -9.12
C TYR A 134 -0.04 7.46 -8.98
N THR A 135 -0.80 7.54 -10.06
CA THR A 135 -2.16 8.05 -10.09
C THR A 135 -3.05 7.02 -10.78
N VAL A 136 -4.15 6.66 -10.12
CA VAL A 136 -5.13 5.67 -10.59
C VAL A 136 -6.47 6.35 -10.78
N ILE A 137 -7.05 6.15 -11.95
CA ILE A 137 -8.42 6.56 -12.29
C ILE A 137 -9.13 5.44 -13.06
N ALA A 138 -10.45 5.54 -13.18
CA ALA A 138 -11.21 4.64 -14.04
C ALA A 138 -10.75 4.78 -15.50
N ASN A 139 -10.54 3.66 -16.17
CA ASN A 139 -10.43 3.64 -17.63
C ASN A 139 -11.79 3.29 -18.21
N SER A 140 -12.46 4.28 -18.79
CA SER A 140 -13.62 4.03 -19.64
C SER A 140 -13.14 3.43 -20.95
N ALA A 141 -13.20 2.10 -21.05
CA ALA A 141 -13.02 1.36 -22.31
C ALA A 141 -14.01 1.81 -23.39
#